data_AF-A0A838VY83-F1
#
_entry.id   AF-A0A838VY83-F1
#
_cell.length_a   1.000
_cell.length_b   1.000
_cell.length_c   1.000
_cell.angle_alpha   90.00
_cell.angle_beta   90.00
_cell.angle_gamma   90.00
#
_symmetry.space_group_name_H-M   'P 1'
#
loop_
_entity.id
_entity.type
_entity.pdbx_description
1 polymer ?
#
loop_
_entity_poly.entity_id
_entity_poly.type
_entity_poly.pdbx_seq_one_letter_code
_entity_poly.pdbx_strand_id
1 'polypeptide(L)'
;MLFSKKTNDNNQWKLEYEDTVYKVYDWDKNLTGYFFPNYDKTKETGDNETINGGDYDFDEETEIIDKMNKENIVVFGGNLMLPMIKLYLLDNQDGIDLDYAINTLEENVQRTRRWKEWIQLNYERFEIIGNSIYTAREDRNMLSILLGIDASMTLGEKELLNKLRPLLDKLHEDKMI
;
A
#
# COMPACT_ATOMS: atom_id res chain seq x y z
N MET A 1 4.86 5.28 -43.42
CA MET A 1 3.96 4.66 -42.41
C MET A 1 4.83 4.11 -41.30
N LEU A 2 4.83 4.77 -40.14
CA LEU A 2 5.48 4.26 -38.94
C LEU A 2 4.49 3.34 -38.23
N PHE A 3 4.83 2.05 -38.15
CA PHE A 3 4.07 1.10 -37.35
C PHE A 3 4.29 1.44 -35.88
N SER A 4 3.24 1.96 -35.23
CA SER A 4 3.15 2.01 -33.77
C SER A 4 3.23 0.59 -33.26
N LYS A 5 4.33 0.28 -32.57
CA LYS A 5 4.51 -0.97 -31.84
C LYS A 5 3.53 -0.91 -30.67
N LYS A 6 2.42 -1.67 -30.74
CA LYS A 6 1.56 -1.92 -29.58
C LYS A 6 2.45 -2.41 -28.45
N THR A 7 2.66 -1.58 -27.44
CA THR A 7 3.23 -2.00 -26.17
C THR A 7 2.28 -3.04 -25.58
N ASN A 8 2.83 -4.19 -25.21
CA ASN A 8 2.11 -5.32 -24.64
C ASN A 8 1.37 -4.85 -23.37
N ASP A 9 0.05 -4.96 -23.33
CA ASP A 9 -0.81 -4.55 -22.18
C ASP A 9 -0.64 -5.43 -20.93
N ASN A 10 0.31 -6.37 -20.93
CA ASN A 10 0.54 -7.33 -19.84
C ASN A 10 1.41 -6.79 -18.68
N ASN A 11 1.87 -5.53 -18.72
CA ASN A 11 2.74 -4.93 -17.70
C ASN A 11 2.01 -3.81 -16.92
N GLN A 12 0.84 -4.11 -16.37
CA GLN A 12 0.05 -3.10 -15.67
C GLN A 12 -0.32 -3.60 -14.29
N TRP A 13 0.05 -2.81 -13.27
CA TRP A 13 -0.54 -2.87 -11.94
C TRP A 13 -2.07 -2.93 -12.04
N LYS A 14 -2.70 -3.65 -11.11
CA LYS A 14 -4.16 -3.68 -10.98
C LYS A 14 -4.54 -3.27 -9.56
N LEU A 15 -5.59 -2.45 -9.46
CA LEU A 15 -6.33 -2.27 -8.21
C LEU A 15 -7.64 -3.04 -8.28
N GLU A 16 -8.05 -3.63 -7.16
CA GLU A 16 -9.34 -4.28 -7.00
C GLU A 16 -9.97 -3.81 -5.69
N TYR A 17 -11.16 -3.22 -5.77
CA TYR A 17 -11.89 -2.77 -4.60
C TYR A 17 -12.63 -3.95 -3.96
N GLU A 18 -12.40 -4.19 -2.66
CA GLU A 18 -13.03 -5.27 -1.89
C GLU A 18 -13.03 -4.88 -0.41
N ASP A 19 -14.17 -5.08 0.29
CA ASP A 19 -14.31 -4.85 1.73
C ASP A 19 -13.69 -3.52 2.21
N THR A 20 -14.14 -2.41 1.62
CA THR A 20 -13.72 -1.01 1.89
C THR A 20 -12.25 -0.68 1.58
N VAL A 21 -11.46 -1.61 1.06
CA VAL A 21 -10.04 -1.41 0.72
C VAL A 21 -9.74 -1.69 -0.74
N TYR A 22 -8.57 -1.24 -1.21
CA TYR A 22 -8.08 -1.53 -2.56
C TYR A 22 -6.91 -2.50 -2.50
N LYS A 23 -7.10 -3.72 -3.00
CA LYS A 23 -6.02 -4.69 -3.19
C LYS A 23 -5.15 -4.26 -4.37
N VAL A 24 -3.84 -4.26 -4.19
CA VAL A 24 -2.84 -3.87 -5.19
C VAL A 24 -2.16 -5.12 -5.72
N TYR A 25 -2.21 -5.33 -7.03
CA TYR A 25 -1.57 -6.47 -7.69
C TYR A 25 -0.50 -6.02 -8.68
N ASP A 26 0.62 -6.74 -8.72
CA ASP A 26 1.68 -6.58 -9.73
C ASP A 26 1.27 -7.14 -11.11
N TRP A 27 2.18 -7.01 -12.09
CA TRP A 27 1.99 -7.52 -13.46
C TRP A 27 1.86 -9.05 -13.52
N ASP A 28 2.37 -9.77 -12.52
CA ASP A 28 2.27 -11.23 -12.39
C ASP A 28 0.99 -11.65 -11.65
N LYS A 29 0.12 -10.69 -11.31
CA LYS A 29 -1.13 -10.85 -10.56
C LYS A 29 -0.91 -11.33 -9.13
N ASN A 30 0.28 -11.15 -8.57
CA ASN A 30 0.51 -11.38 -7.16
C ASN A 30 -0.02 -10.18 -6.38
N LEU A 31 -0.63 -10.46 -5.22
CA LEU A 31 -1.01 -9.43 -4.28
C LEU A 31 0.26 -8.77 -3.70
N THR A 32 0.47 -7.52 -4.04
CA THR A 32 1.66 -6.73 -3.64
C THR A 32 1.35 -5.81 -2.46
N GLY A 33 0.09 -5.51 -2.19
CA GLY A 33 -0.26 -4.66 -1.06
C GLY A 33 -1.73 -4.27 -1.01
N TYR A 34 -2.02 -3.31 -0.15
CA TYR A 34 -3.35 -2.76 0.06
C TYR A 34 -3.27 -1.24 0.15
N PHE A 35 -4.24 -0.56 -0.42
CA PHE A 35 -4.45 0.86 -0.23
C PHE A 35 -5.74 1.11 0.54
N PHE A 36 -5.64 1.93 1.58
CA PHE A 36 -6.70 2.31 2.50
C PHE A 36 -6.99 3.81 2.29
N PRO A 37 -7.99 4.18 1.48
CA PRO A 37 -8.34 5.58 1.31
C PRO A 37 -8.82 6.19 2.62
N ASN A 38 -8.60 7.49 2.81
CA ASN A 38 -9.12 8.20 3.97
C ASN A 38 -10.56 8.69 3.71
N TYR A 39 -11.54 7.84 4.00
CA TYR A 39 -12.95 8.15 3.73
C TYR A 39 -13.50 9.30 4.59
N ASP A 40 -12.90 9.59 5.74
CA ASP A 40 -13.36 10.66 6.65
C ASP A 40 -13.06 12.06 6.10
N LYS A 41 -12.09 12.17 5.18
CA LYS A 41 -11.66 13.45 4.62
C LYS A 41 -12.10 13.58 3.18
N THR A 42 -13.36 13.95 2.97
CA THR A 42 -13.87 14.19 1.62
C THR A 42 -13.85 15.68 1.27
N LYS A 43 -13.93 15.96 -0.03
CA LYS A 43 -14.13 17.34 -0.53
C LYS A 43 -15.48 17.94 -0.11
N GLU A 44 -16.48 17.12 0.19
CA GLU A 44 -17.87 17.55 0.44
C GLU A 44 -18.15 17.79 1.92
N THR A 45 -17.52 17.05 2.83
CA THR A 45 -17.78 17.08 4.27
C THR A 45 -16.71 17.81 5.10
N GLY A 46 -15.49 18.00 4.56
CA GLY A 46 -14.36 18.53 5.34
C GLY A 46 -13.96 17.57 6.48
N ASP A 47 -13.30 18.06 7.54
CA ASP A 47 -12.85 17.22 8.68
C ASP A 47 -13.98 16.90 9.71
N ASN A 48 -15.26 17.11 9.38
CA ASN A 48 -16.35 17.15 10.37
C ASN A 48 -17.15 15.84 10.52
N GLU A 49 -16.96 14.86 9.65
CA GLU A 49 -17.62 13.55 9.74
C GLU A 49 -16.58 12.44 9.79
N THR A 50 -16.64 11.63 10.85
CA THR A 50 -15.84 10.41 10.98
C THR A 50 -16.72 9.25 10.52
N ILE A 51 -16.44 8.74 9.32
CA ILE A 51 -17.09 7.59 8.73
C ILE A 51 -16.50 6.32 9.36
N ASN A 52 -15.17 6.19 9.41
CA ASN A 52 -14.51 5.04 10.02
C ASN A 52 -14.55 5.10 11.55
N GLY A 53 -15.29 4.18 12.19
CA GLY A 53 -15.37 4.11 13.64
C GLY A 53 -16.07 5.31 14.30
N GLY A 54 -16.96 5.97 13.55
CA GLY A 54 -17.90 6.98 14.07
C GLY A 54 -19.11 6.36 14.78
N ASP A 55 -20.25 7.04 14.74
CA ASP A 55 -21.51 6.55 15.34
C ASP A 55 -22.24 5.50 14.48
N TYR A 56 -21.68 5.14 13.31
CA TYR A 56 -22.20 4.12 12.41
C TYR A 56 -21.85 2.71 12.91
N ASP A 57 -22.73 1.73 12.66
CA ASP A 57 -22.31 0.33 12.73
C ASP A 57 -21.51 -0.07 11.48
N PHE A 58 -20.91 -1.28 11.51
CA PHE A 58 -20.04 -1.74 10.44
C PHE A 58 -20.75 -1.87 9.08
N ASP A 59 -22.04 -2.23 9.08
CA ASP A 59 -22.80 -2.42 7.85
C ASP A 59 -23.15 -1.05 7.24
N GLU A 60 -23.56 -0.09 8.07
CA GLU A 60 -23.81 1.30 7.66
C GLU A 60 -22.54 1.98 7.13
N GLU A 61 -21.41 1.81 7.80
CA GLU A 61 -20.10 2.32 7.36
C GLU A 61 -19.74 1.77 5.97
N THR A 62 -19.89 0.46 5.79
CA THR A 62 -19.60 -0.22 4.52
C THR A 62 -20.51 0.28 3.40
N GLU A 63 -21.81 0.46 3.66
CA GLU A 63 -22.75 1.00 2.66
C GLU A 63 -22.39 2.42 2.23
N ILE A 64 -22.00 3.28 3.16
CA ILE A 64 -21.56 4.65 2.88
C ILE A 64 -20.29 4.63 2.01
N ILE A 65 -19.29 3.86 2.42
CA ILE A 65 -18.02 3.74 1.68
C ILE A 65 -18.24 3.17 0.27
N ASP A 66 -19.09 2.16 0.13
CA ASP A 66 -19.46 1.59 -1.17
C ASP A 66 -20.12 2.62 -2.08
N LYS A 67 -21.00 3.45 -1.52
CA LYS A 67 -21.62 4.55 -2.27
C LYS A 67 -20.58 5.58 -2.70
N MET A 68 -19.66 5.97 -1.80
CA MET A 68 -18.57 6.91 -2.12
C MET A 68 -17.69 6.39 -3.27
N ASN A 69 -17.37 5.09 -3.26
CA ASN A 69 -16.60 4.46 -4.33
C ASN A 69 -17.38 4.41 -5.65
N LYS A 70 -18.70 4.11 -5.63
CA LYS A 70 -19.56 4.13 -6.83
C LYS A 70 -19.69 5.53 -7.43
N GLU A 71 -19.73 6.56 -6.59
CA GLU A 71 -19.86 7.96 -7.00
C GLU A 71 -18.50 8.62 -7.34
N ASN A 72 -17.39 7.89 -7.18
CA ASN A 72 -16.01 8.38 -7.38
C ASN A 72 -15.74 9.66 -6.57
N ILE A 73 -16.14 9.67 -5.30
CA ILE A 73 -15.92 10.80 -4.41
C ILE A 73 -14.42 11.08 -4.27
N VAL A 74 -14.07 12.37 -4.12
CA VAL A 74 -12.69 12.78 -3.85
C VAL A 74 -12.41 12.71 -2.35
N VAL A 75 -11.36 11.97 -2.00
CA VAL A 75 -10.81 11.85 -0.65
C VAL A 75 -9.44 12.53 -0.55
N PHE A 76 -9.05 12.91 0.66
CA PHE A 76 -7.73 13.46 0.97
C PHE A 76 -6.90 12.48 1.79
N GLY A 77 -5.93 11.92 1.09
CA GLY A 77 -4.94 11.01 1.63
C GLY A 77 -5.43 9.58 1.75
N GLY A 78 -4.56 8.76 2.32
CA GLY A 78 -4.77 7.34 2.51
C GLY A 78 -3.47 6.66 2.89
N ASN A 79 -3.54 5.36 3.16
CA ASN A 79 -2.39 4.58 3.58
C ASN A 79 -2.11 3.46 2.58
N LEU A 80 -0.86 3.34 2.12
CA LEU A 80 -0.42 2.24 1.27
C LEU A 80 0.38 1.24 2.10
N MET A 81 -0.16 0.04 2.28
CA MET A 81 0.49 -1.07 2.99
C MET A 81 1.20 -1.99 2.00
N LEU A 82 2.48 -2.25 2.24
CA LEU A 82 3.35 -3.04 1.38
C LEU A 82 4.18 -4.03 2.21
N PRO A 83 4.58 -5.20 1.66
CA PRO A 83 5.56 -6.05 2.29
C PRO A 83 6.90 -5.31 2.39
N MET A 84 7.52 -5.36 3.56
CA MET A 84 8.76 -4.63 3.83
C MET A 84 9.95 -5.59 3.96
N ILE A 85 9.81 -6.56 4.86
CA ILE A 85 10.87 -7.47 5.32
C ILE A 85 10.28 -8.84 5.60
N LYS A 86 10.95 -9.89 5.14
CA LYS A 86 10.69 -11.27 5.57
C LYS A 86 11.76 -11.66 6.58
N LEU A 87 11.36 -11.85 7.82
CA LEU A 87 12.25 -12.08 8.96
C LEU A 87 12.97 -13.41 8.90
N TYR A 88 12.33 -14.48 8.42
CA TYR A 88 12.87 -15.86 8.38
C TYR A 88 13.44 -16.38 9.72
N LEU A 89 13.00 -15.81 10.84
CA LEU A 89 13.49 -16.14 12.19
C LEU A 89 12.42 -16.78 13.07
N LEU A 90 11.15 -16.67 12.71
CA LEU A 90 10.04 -17.24 13.48
C LEU A 90 9.61 -18.59 12.90
N ASP A 91 8.82 -19.33 13.67
CA ASP A 91 8.25 -20.63 13.30
C ASP A 91 9.27 -21.77 13.05
N ASN A 92 10.51 -21.63 13.54
CA ASN A 92 11.57 -22.64 13.43
C ASN A 92 11.49 -23.67 14.58
N GLN A 93 10.73 -24.76 14.39
CA GLN A 93 10.52 -25.79 15.44
C GLN A 93 11.79 -26.59 15.78
N ASP A 94 12.67 -26.79 14.81
CA ASP A 94 13.93 -27.55 14.99
C ASP A 94 15.09 -26.67 15.47
N GLY A 95 14.84 -25.39 15.74
CA GLY A 95 15.87 -24.39 16.01
C GLY A 95 16.62 -23.94 14.74
N ILE A 96 17.37 -22.86 14.87
CA ILE A 96 18.29 -22.35 13.84
C ILE A 96 19.67 -22.18 14.47
N ASP A 97 20.72 -22.34 13.68
CA ASP A 97 22.07 -22.08 14.17
C ASP A 97 22.31 -20.57 14.33
N LEU A 98 23.33 -20.24 15.13
CA LEU A 98 23.63 -18.86 15.49
C LEU A 98 24.11 -18.04 14.28
N ASP A 99 24.88 -18.64 13.38
CA ASP A 99 25.42 -17.95 12.21
C ASP A 99 24.29 -17.57 11.24
N TYR A 100 23.34 -18.48 11.01
CA TYR A 100 22.13 -18.20 10.25
C TYR A 100 21.30 -17.08 10.89
N ALA A 101 21.08 -17.12 12.20
CA ALA A 101 20.33 -16.09 12.91
C ALA A 101 20.99 -14.70 12.78
N ILE A 102 22.31 -14.63 12.94
CA ILE A 102 23.09 -13.40 12.79
C ILE A 102 22.95 -12.86 11.36
N ASN A 103 23.23 -13.68 10.35
CA ASN A 103 23.17 -13.26 8.95
C ASN A 103 21.78 -12.71 8.59
N THR A 104 20.73 -13.41 9.01
CA THR A 104 19.34 -13.01 8.74
C THR A 104 19.00 -11.68 9.43
N LEU A 105 19.41 -11.48 10.69
CA LEU A 105 19.22 -10.22 11.40
C LEU A 105 19.96 -9.07 10.71
N GLU A 106 21.20 -9.28 10.28
CA GLU A 106 21.99 -8.28 9.57
C GLU A 106 21.34 -7.87 8.24
N GLU A 107 20.87 -8.84 7.45
CA GLU A 107 20.13 -8.58 6.21
C GLU A 107 18.86 -7.77 6.45
N ASN A 108 18.10 -8.10 7.49
CA ASN A 108 16.89 -7.37 7.87
C ASN A 108 17.20 -5.93 8.29
N VAL A 109 18.29 -5.70 9.02
CA VAL A 109 18.76 -4.36 9.37
C VAL A 109 19.15 -3.57 8.13
N GLN A 110 19.87 -4.17 7.19
CA GLN A 110 20.23 -3.50 5.94
C GLN A 110 18.99 -3.17 5.11
N ARG A 111 18.01 -4.08 5.02
CA ARG A 111 16.75 -3.85 4.33
C ARG A 111 15.95 -2.71 4.97
N THR A 112 15.90 -2.66 6.30
CA THR A 112 15.27 -1.56 7.05
C THR A 112 15.92 -0.22 6.75
N ARG A 113 17.26 -0.16 6.72
CA ARG A 113 18.00 1.05 6.37
C ARG A 113 17.71 1.53 4.96
N ARG A 114 17.66 0.61 3.97
CA ARG A 114 17.28 0.95 2.60
C ARG A 114 15.89 1.56 2.53
N TRP A 115 14.91 1.01 3.24
CA TRP A 115 13.56 1.60 3.32
C TRP A 115 13.59 3.01 3.90
N LYS A 116 14.31 3.20 5.02
CA LYS A 116 14.45 4.51 5.65
C LYS A 116 15.07 5.54 4.69
N GLU A 117 16.17 5.19 4.05
CA GLU A 117 16.88 6.06 3.09
C GLU A 117 16.00 6.36 1.87
N TRP A 118 15.33 5.35 1.33
CA TRP A 118 14.44 5.52 0.18
C TRP A 118 13.31 6.51 0.48
N ILE A 119 12.66 6.38 1.65
CA ILE A 119 11.60 7.32 2.07
C ILE A 119 12.18 8.73 2.24
N GLN A 120 13.33 8.88 2.91
CA GLN A 120 13.97 10.19 3.09
C GLN A 120 14.31 10.89 1.77
N LEU A 121 14.64 10.14 0.72
CA LEU A 121 14.96 10.69 -0.59
C LEU A 121 13.73 11.00 -1.46
N ASN A 122 12.58 10.39 -1.16
CA ASN A 122 11.42 10.42 -2.04
C ASN A 122 10.13 10.97 -1.41
N TYR A 123 10.12 11.32 -0.12
CA TYR A 123 8.90 11.68 0.60
C TYR A 123 8.16 12.87 -0.02
N GLU A 124 8.87 13.95 -0.39
CA GLU A 124 8.25 15.12 -1.02
C GLU A 124 7.66 14.79 -2.40
N ARG A 125 8.37 13.97 -3.18
CA ARG A 125 7.97 13.61 -4.55
C ARG A 125 6.67 12.81 -4.57
N PHE A 126 6.45 11.96 -3.57
CA PHE A 126 5.30 11.06 -3.51
C PHE A 126 4.31 11.41 -2.41
N GLU A 127 4.40 12.64 -1.87
CA GLU A 127 3.47 13.14 -0.86
C GLU A 127 3.40 12.21 0.39
N ILE A 128 4.53 11.60 0.77
CA ILE A 128 4.61 10.70 1.92
C ILE A 128 4.80 11.52 3.20
N ILE A 129 3.86 11.43 4.13
CA ILE A 129 3.85 12.21 5.37
C ILE A 129 4.25 11.40 6.61
N GLY A 130 4.33 10.08 6.49
CA GLY A 130 4.66 9.22 7.61
C GLY A 130 4.79 7.76 7.20
N ASN A 131 5.32 6.95 8.12
CA ASN A 131 5.35 5.51 7.97
C ASN A 131 5.20 4.80 9.32
N SER A 132 4.64 3.60 9.28
CA SER A 132 4.49 2.70 10.43
C SER A 132 4.78 1.26 10.00
N ILE A 133 5.31 0.45 10.92
CA ILE A 133 5.63 -0.96 10.65
C ILE A 133 4.66 -1.86 11.40
N TYR A 134 4.10 -2.85 10.71
CA TYR A 134 3.16 -3.82 11.25
C TYR A 134 3.62 -5.24 10.95
N THR A 135 3.25 -6.19 11.80
CA THR A 135 3.35 -7.61 11.44
C THR A 135 2.26 -7.94 10.42
N ALA A 136 2.59 -8.65 9.35
CA ALA A 136 1.61 -9.09 8.38
C ALA A 136 0.62 -10.08 9.04
N ARG A 137 -0.68 -9.90 8.78
CA ARG A 137 -1.74 -10.68 9.42
C ARG A 137 -1.62 -12.19 9.14
N GLU A 138 -1.37 -12.52 7.88
CA GLU A 138 -1.32 -13.91 7.40
C GLU A 138 0.08 -14.53 7.50
N ASP A 139 1.11 -13.73 7.79
CA ASP A 139 2.50 -14.15 7.79
C ASP A 139 3.26 -13.49 8.94
N ARG A 140 3.30 -14.16 10.09
CA ARG A 140 3.99 -13.67 11.29
C ARG A 140 5.47 -13.41 11.06
N ASN A 141 6.06 -14.08 10.07
CA ASN A 141 7.44 -13.92 9.66
C ASN A 141 7.64 -12.72 8.73
N MET A 142 6.62 -11.94 8.41
CA MET A 142 6.73 -10.78 7.53
C MET A 142 6.34 -9.50 8.29
N LEU A 143 7.17 -8.46 8.10
CA LEU A 143 6.82 -7.09 8.44
C LEU A 143 6.34 -6.38 7.19
N SER A 144 5.26 -5.62 7.34
CA SER A 144 4.72 -4.71 6.34
C SER A 144 5.00 -3.27 6.76
N ILE A 145 5.20 -2.41 5.77
CA ILE A 145 5.29 -0.97 5.94
C ILE A 145 4.00 -0.33 5.47
N LEU A 146 3.46 0.59 6.27
CA LEU A 146 2.34 1.44 5.92
C LEU A 146 2.89 2.84 5.62
N LEU A 147 2.65 3.35 4.40
CA LEU A 147 3.04 4.69 3.98
C LEU A 147 1.80 5.59 3.98
N GLY A 148 1.82 6.65 4.77
CA GLY A 148 0.78 7.67 4.75
C GLY A 148 0.99 8.61 3.57
N ILE A 149 -0.01 8.73 2.71
CA ILE A 149 -0.01 9.57 1.50
C ILE A 149 -0.93 10.76 1.74
N ASP A 150 -0.43 11.98 1.55
CA ASP A 150 -1.18 13.24 1.70
C ASP A 150 -1.51 13.83 0.33
N ALA A 151 -2.39 13.14 -0.39
CA ALA A 151 -2.77 13.50 -1.74
C ALA A 151 -4.28 13.55 -1.93
N SER A 152 -4.77 14.47 -2.75
CA SER A 152 -6.16 14.42 -3.21
C SER A 152 -6.31 13.30 -4.25
N MET A 153 -7.30 12.42 -4.04
CA MET A 153 -7.49 11.21 -4.82
C MET A 153 -8.97 10.98 -5.11
N THR A 154 -9.30 10.74 -6.37
CA THR A 154 -10.64 10.30 -6.78
C THR A 154 -10.74 8.80 -6.53
N LEU A 155 -11.72 8.37 -5.73
CA LEU A 155 -12.02 6.95 -5.55
C LEU A 155 -12.40 6.31 -6.88
N GLY A 156 -12.10 5.02 -7.03
CA GLY A 156 -12.23 4.26 -8.28
C GLY A 156 -10.91 3.55 -8.61
N GLU A 157 -11.01 2.28 -9.01
CA GLU A 157 -9.82 1.42 -9.26
C GLU A 157 -8.86 2.05 -10.26
N LYS A 158 -9.37 2.63 -11.34
CA LYS A 158 -8.57 3.22 -12.41
C LYS A 158 -7.96 4.56 -11.98
N GLU A 159 -8.76 5.40 -11.33
CA GLU A 159 -8.41 6.74 -10.89
C GLU A 159 -7.32 6.69 -9.81
N LEU A 160 -7.52 5.86 -8.80
CA LEU A 160 -6.53 5.59 -7.76
C LEU A 160 -5.27 4.96 -8.35
N LEU A 161 -5.41 4.00 -9.27
CA LEU A 161 -4.25 3.38 -9.89
C LEU A 161 -3.39 4.43 -10.60
N ASN A 162 -3.99 5.33 -11.38
CA ASN A 162 -3.25 6.38 -12.06
C ASN A 162 -2.49 7.29 -11.09
N LYS A 163 -3.07 7.58 -9.92
CA LYS A 163 -2.44 8.40 -8.90
C LYS A 163 -1.32 7.68 -8.15
N LEU A 164 -1.49 6.39 -7.83
CA LEU A 164 -0.51 5.59 -7.10
C LEU A 164 0.61 5.04 -8.00
N ARG A 165 0.35 4.86 -9.30
CA ARG A 165 1.28 4.25 -10.24
C ARG A 165 2.69 4.84 -10.22
N PRO A 166 2.92 6.17 -10.20
CA PRO A 166 4.27 6.71 -10.13
C PRO A 166 5.05 6.26 -8.89
N LEU A 167 4.37 6.09 -7.75
CA LEU A 167 4.95 5.58 -6.51
C LEU A 167 5.24 4.07 -6.64
N LEU A 168 4.26 3.29 -7.11
CA LEU A 168 4.41 1.84 -7.30
C LEU A 168 5.53 1.48 -8.29
N ASP A 169 5.58 2.17 -9.43
CA ASP A 169 6.63 2.00 -10.44
C ASP A 169 8.00 2.30 -9.81
N LYS A 170 8.13 3.39 -9.04
CA LYS A 170 9.41 3.76 -8.43
C LYS A 170 9.85 2.78 -7.34
N LEU A 171 8.92 2.31 -6.51
CA LEU A 171 9.19 1.29 -5.51
C LEU A 171 9.70 0.00 -6.16
N HIS A 172 9.09 -0.41 -7.27
CA HIS A 172 9.53 -1.58 -8.01
C HIS A 172 10.90 -1.38 -8.67
N GLU A 173 11.11 -0.27 -9.38
CA GLU A 173 12.39 0.06 -10.02
C GLU A 173 13.56 0.06 -9.04
N ASP A 174 13.34 0.58 -7.83
CA ASP A 174 14.34 0.64 -6.76
C ASP A 174 14.42 -0.66 -5.93
N LYS A 175 13.66 -1.70 -6.31
CA LYS A 175 13.61 -3.01 -5.64
C LYS A 175 13.20 -2.91 -4.18
N MET A 176 12.26 -2.00 -3.90
CA MET A 176 11.60 -1.86 -2.60
C MET A 176 10.43 -2.83 -2.46
N ILE A 177 9.82 -3.22 -3.58
CA ILE A 177 8.79 -4.26 -3.67
C ILE A 177 9.03 -5.17 -4.87
#